data_AF-A0ABD5BAI5-F1
#
_entry.id   AF-A0ABD5BAI5-F1
#
_cell.length_a   1.000
_cell.length_b   1.000
_cell.length_c   1.000
_cell.angle_alpha   90.00
_cell.angle_beta   90.00
_cell.angle_gamma   90.00
#
_symmetry.space_group_name_H-M   'P 1'
#
loop_
_entity.id
_entity.type
_entity.pdbx_description
1 polymer ?
#
loop_
_entity_poly.entity_id
_entity_poly.type
_entity_poly.pdbx_seq_one_letter_code
_entity_poly.pdbx_strand_id
1 'polypeptide(L)'
;MKTYISALLLAGATLTAVSCDRNNDTQVVNDQDTIALVTETTVSFSKGNGYQVSVPFQKNIPTGDNVFIYRLENVSNGQNVWQLIPRTYYAFSADGTTSRQIDFDFNFRVSGVTFFAGGTFNKDNPESYVAPVLQNQRFRAVIVPGNMSASAQASTKGNIGTSPVNYQDYNAVVKYYNIKESDIQILK
;
A
#
# COMPACT_ATOMS: atom_id res chain seq x y z
N MET A 1 44.91 2.46 84.00
CA MET A 1 45.17 3.02 82.66
C MET A 1 43.95 2.79 81.78
N LYS A 2 43.57 3.83 81.03
CA LYS A 2 42.54 3.92 79.99
C LYS A 2 41.09 4.19 80.45
N THR A 3 40.49 5.08 79.67
CA THR A 3 39.47 6.09 79.98
C THR A 3 38.63 6.32 78.71
N TYR A 4 37.44 6.90 78.89
CA TYR A 4 36.53 7.57 77.90
C TYR A 4 35.73 6.63 76.98
N ILE A 5 34.39 6.56 77.08
CA ILE A 5 33.32 7.55 76.75
C ILE A 5 33.15 7.81 75.24
N SER A 6 31.92 7.54 74.78
CA SER A 6 31.22 8.02 73.57
C SER A 6 31.62 7.48 72.19
N ALA A 7 30.63 6.96 71.45
CA ALA A 7 30.06 7.65 70.28
C ALA A 7 28.98 6.81 69.56
N LEU A 8 27.74 7.30 69.63
CA LEU A 8 26.81 7.52 68.51
C LEU A 8 26.77 6.50 67.36
N LEU A 9 25.77 5.61 67.39
CA LEU A 9 25.21 4.95 66.21
C LEU A 9 24.39 5.97 65.41
N LEU A 10 24.98 6.53 64.35
CA LEU A 10 24.26 7.25 63.31
C LEU A 10 24.53 6.54 61.98
N ALA A 11 23.72 5.53 61.67
CA ALA A 11 23.73 4.89 60.37
C ALA A 11 23.18 5.87 59.33
N GLY A 12 24.08 6.48 58.56
CA GLY A 12 23.73 7.29 57.40
C GLY A 12 23.09 6.40 56.33
N ALA A 13 21.82 6.65 56.04
CA ALA A 13 21.18 6.13 54.84
C ALA A 13 21.73 6.90 53.63
N THR A 14 22.77 6.36 52.99
CA THR A 14 23.18 6.81 51.66
C THR A 14 22.16 6.30 50.66
N LEU A 15 21.17 7.14 50.34
CA LEU A 15 20.31 6.99 49.19
C LEU A 15 21.18 7.08 47.92
N THR A 16 21.58 5.94 47.37
CA THR A 16 22.11 5.88 46.02
C THR A 16 20.95 6.09 45.05
N ALA A 17 20.82 7.31 44.52
CA ALA A 17 19.95 7.56 43.39
C ALA A 17 20.51 6.78 42.18
N VAL A 18 19.79 5.73 41.77
CA VAL A 18 20.08 5.04 40.52
C VAL A 18 19.53 5.93 39.41
N SER A 19 20.41 6.72 38.79
CA SER A 19 20.11 7.41 37.53
C SER A 19 20.03 6.34 36.43
N CYS A 20 18.82 6.03 35.97
CA CYS A 20 18.67 5.40 34.67
C CYS A 20 18.86 6.49 33.60
N ASP A 21 20.11 6.77 33.24
CA ASP A 21 20.38 7.44 31.97
C ASP A 21 19.84 6.53 30.85
N ARG A 22 18.67 6.89 30.31
CA ARG A 22 18.16 6.35 29.05
C ARG A 22 18.97 6.95 27.90
N ASN A 23 20.26 6.68 27.89
CA ASN A 23 21.14 6.95 26.74
C ASN A 23 21.44 5.63 26.06
N ASN A 24 20.39 5.01 25.52
CA ASN A 24 20.54 3.97 24.51
C ASN A 24 19.23 3.82 23.73
N ASP A 25 19.10 4.62 22.67
CA ASP A 25 19.17 4.03 21.34
C ASP A 25 19.36 5.20 20.38
N THR A 26 20.58 5.38 19.90
CA THR A 26 20.69 5.75 18.49
C THR A 26 19.93 4.64 17.77
N GLN A 27 18.67 4.91 17.43
CA GLN A 27 18.00 4.14 16.39
C GLN A 27 18.98 4.17 15.23
N VAL A 28 19.73 3.08 15.06
CA VAL A 28 20.28 2.73 13.78
C VAL A 28 19.01 2.60 12.96
N VAL A 29 18.65 3.70 12.29
CA VAL A 29 17.78 3.65 11.13
C VAL A 29 18.56 2.74 10.22
N ASN A 30 18.25 1.46 10.34
CA ASN A 30 18.70 0.45 9.43
C ASN A 30 18.00 0.84 8.15
N ASP A 31 18.67 1.66 7.36
CA ASP A 31 18.33 2.01 5.99
C ASP A 31 18.47 0.74 5.15
N GLN A 32 17.59 -0.21 5.43
CA GLN A 32 17.38 -1.39 4.65
C GLN A 32 16.25 -1.08 3.71
N ASP A 33 16.59 -0.31 2.66
CA ASP A 33 16.05 -0.56 1.33
C ASP A 33 14.51 -0.48 1.33
N THR A 34 14.02 0.74 1.56
CA THR A 34 12.60 1.08 1.67
C THR A 34 11.84 0.46 0.49
N ILE A 35 11.01 -0.54 0.77
CA ILE A 35 10.08 -1.07 -0.23
C ILE A 35 9.23 0.10 -0.69
N ALA A 36 9.22 0.34 -2.00
CA ALA A 36 8.41 1.40 -2.57
C ALA A 36 6.96 1.17 -2.14
N LEU A 37 6.42 2.14 -1.39
CA LEU A 37 5.04 2.12 -0.94
C LEU A 37 4.08 2.09 -2.13
N VAL A 38 4.51 2.59 -3.30
CA VAL A 38 3.76 2.54 -4.55
C VAL A 38 4.63 2.08 -5.70
N THR A 39 4.16 1.08 -6.44
CA THR A 39 4.74 0.69 -7.74
C THR A 39 3.76 0.99 -8.86
N GLU A 40 4.24 1.41 -10.03
CA GLU A 40 3.42 1.65 -11.22
C GLU A 40 3.84 0.72 -12.37
N THR A 41 2.87 0.22 -13.13
CA THR A 41 3.13 -0.62 -14.30
C THR A 41 2.10 -0.34 -15.39
N THR A 42 2.47 -0.63 -16.64
CA THR A 42 1.57 -0.55 -17.80
C THR A 42 1.47 -1.93 -18.43
N VAL A 43 0.25 -2.43 -18.59
CA VAL A 43 0.00 -3.77 -19.15
C VAL A 43 -1.03 -3.71 -20.27
N SER A 44 -0.96 -4.68 -21.17
CA SER A 44 -1.94 -4.89 -22.23
C SER A 44 -2.51 -6.30 -22.13
N PHE A 45 -3.82 -6.41 -22.24
CA PHE A 45 -4.53 -7.67 -22.23
C PHE A 45 -4.85 -8.13 -23.65
N SER A 46 -4.67 -9.41 -23.93
CA SER A 46 -4.91 -10.00 -25.24
C SER A 46 -5.24 -11.47 -25.13
N LYS A 47 -5.76 -12.05 -26.22
CA LYS A 47 -5.87 -13.51 -26.34
C LYS A 47 -4.54 -14.22 -26.09
N GLY A 48 -3.42 -13.63 -26.54
CA GLY A 48 -2.09 -14.23 -26.44
C GLY A 48 -1.61 -14.43 -24.99
N ASN A 49 -2.01 -13.57 -24.07
CA ASN A 49 -1.73 -13.71 -22.63
C ASN A 49 -2.93 -14.22 -21.83
N GLY A 50 -3.98 -14.71 -22.50
CA GLY A 50 -5.19 -15.18 -21.84
C GLY A 50 -5.91 -14.11 -21.03
N TYR A 51 -5.70 -12.82 -21.36
CA TYR A 51 -6.18 -11.67 -20.59
C TYR A 51 -5.71 -11.65 -19.13
N GLN A 52 -4.51 -12.20 -18.89
CA GLN A 52 -3.83 -12.23 -17.61
C GLN A 52 -2.39 -11.71 -17.79
N VAL A 53 -1.95 -10.83 -16.89
CA VAL A 53 -0.57 -10.33 -16.88
C VAL A 53 -0.03 -10.33 -15.45
N SER A 54 1.02 -11.11 -15.21
CA SER A 54 1.74 -11.12 -13.93
C SER A 54 2.93 -10.16 -13.98
N VAL A 55 2.99 -9.25 -13.01
CA VAL A 55 4.07 -8.27 -12.85
C VAL A 55 4.75 -8.51 -11.50
N PRO A 56 6.03 -8.89 -11.47
CA PRO A 56 6.76 -9.09 -10.23
C PRO A 56 7.07 -7.75 -9.57
N PHE A 57 7.08 -7.72 -8.24
CA PHE A 57 7.73 -6.64 -7.50
C PHE A 57 9.25 -6.76 -7.64
N GLN A 58 9.98 -5.63 -7.53
CA GLN A 58 11.45 -5.67 -7.55
C GLN A 58 12.01 -6.50 -6.39
N LYS A 59 11.31 -6.52 -5.26
CA LYS A 59 11.64 -7.30 -4.05
C LYS A 59 10.35 -7.82 -3.45
N ASN A 60 10.41 -8.98 -2.79
CA ASN A 60 9.26 -9.51 -2.08
C ASN A 60 8.82 -8.53 -0.98
N ILE A 61 7.52 -8.27 -0.89
CA ILE A 61 6.93 -7.51 0.22
C ILE A 61 6.84 -8.37 1.49
N PRO A 62 6.84 -7.77 2.70
CA PRO A 62 6.65 -8.47 3.95
C PRO A 62 5.38 -9.32 3.97
N THR A 63 5.46 -10.46 4.65
CA THR A 63 4.26 -11.28 4.89
C THR A 63 3.34 -10.54 5.85
N GLY A 64 2.07 -10.39 5.45
CA GLY A 64 1.04 -9.67 6.21
C GLY A 64 0.69 -8.31 5.62
N ASP A 65 1.52 -7.77 4.73
CA ASP A 65 1.21 -6.53 4.03
C ASP A 65 0.07 -6.71 3.03
N ASN A 66 -0.70 -5.63 2.86
CA ASN A 66 -1.86 -5.59 1.97
C ASN A 66 -1.51 -4.80 0.71
N VAL A 67 -2.14 -5.16 -0.41
CA VAL A 67 -1.93 -4.46 -1.68
C VAL A 67 -3.26 -3.93 -2.19
N PHE A 68 -3.32 -2.63 -2.44
CA PHE A 68 -4.43 -1.95 -3.10
C PHE A 68 -4.05 -1.58 -4.53
N ILE A 69 -4.88 -1.94 -5.50
CA ILE A 69 -4.63 -1.64 -6.91
C ILE A 69 -5.54 -0.52 -7.40
N TYR A 70 -4.92 0.51 -7.98
CA TYR A 70 -5.61 1.59 -8.67
C TYR A 70 -5.32 1.53 -10.16
N ARG A 71 -6.36 1.58 -10.99
CA ARG A 71 -6.25 1.76 -12.43
C ARG A 71 -6.32 3.25 -12.76
N LEU A 72 -5.52 3.70 -13.73
CA LEU A 72 -5.70 5.03 -14.30
C LEU A 72 -6.99 5.05 -15.11
N GLU A 73 -8.00 5.75 -14.61
CA GLU A 73 -9.30 5.86 -15.26
C GLU A 73 -9.28 6.92 -16.36
N ASN A 74 -8.71 8.09 -16.04
CA ASN A 74 -8.73 9.25 -16.93
C ASN A 74 -7.57 10.20 -16.60
N VAL A 75 -7.33 11.17 -17.48
CA VAL A 75 -6.52 12.34 -17.22
C VAL A 75 -7.41 13.58 -17.36
N SER A 76 -7.63 14.30 -16.27
CA SER A 76 -8.48 15.50 -16.24
C SER A 76 -7.63 16.71 -15.91
N ASN A 77 -7.62 17.73 -16.77
CA ASN A 77 -6.81 18.96 -16.60
C ASN A 77 -5.33 18.68 -16.32
N GLY A 78 -4.76 17.66 -16.99
CA GLY A 78 -3.36 17.25 -16.80
C GLY A 78 -3.10 16.46 -15.52
N GLN A 79 -4.11 16.15 -14.72
CA GLN A 79 -4.01 15.34 -13.50
C GLN A 79 -4.55 13.93 -13.73
N ASN A 80 -3.81 12.93 -13.26
CA ASN A 80 -4.22 11.54 -13.32
C ASN A 80 -5.38 11.28 -12.34
N VAL A 81 -6.44 10.63 -12.83
CA VAL A 81 -7.59 10.21 -12.04
C VAL A 81 -7.52 8.70 -11.85
N TRP A 82 -7.30 8.29 -10.61
CA TRP A 82 -7.10 6.90 -10.21
C TRP A 82 -8.37 6.30 -9.64
N GLN A 83 -8.64 5.04 -9.96
CA GLN A 83 -9.81 4.30 -9.51
C GLN A 83 -9.39 2.96 -8.93
N LEU A 84 -9.82 2.66 -7.69
CA LEU A 84 -9.58 1.36 -7.08
C LEU A 84 -10.31 0.24 -7.84
N ILE A 85 -9.65 -0.91 -8.01
CA ILE A 85 -10.24 -2.14 -8.57
C ILE A 85 -10.34 -3.23 -7.49
N PRO A 86 -11.24 -4.23 -7.60
CA PRO A 86 -11.99 -4.64 -8.79
C PRO A 86 -13.07 -3.64 -9.23
N ARG A 87 -13.24 -3.49 -10.55
CA ARG A 87 -14.31 -2.67 -11.13
C ARG A 87 -14.67 -3.09 -12.55
N THR A 88 -15.95 -3.02 -12.87
CA THR A 88 -16.47 -3.16 -14.23
C THR A 88 -16.43 -1.81 -14.95
N TYR A 89 -15.74 -1.79 -16.08
CA TYR A 89 -15.78 -0.72 -17.08
C TYR A 89 -16.78 -1.08 -18.18
N TYR A 90 -17.52 -0.10 -18.70
CA TYR A 90 -18.45 -0.28 -19.81
C TYR A 90 -17.90 0.39 -21.06
N ALA A 91 -17.51 -0.41 -22.05
CA ALA A 91 -17.14 0.10 -23.36
C ALA A 91 -18.37 0.16 -24.25
N PHE A 92 -18.59 1.30 -24.92
CA PHE A 92 -19.76 1.55 -25.75
C PHE A 92 -19.36 1.64 -27.23
N SER A 93 -20.23 1.13 -28.10
CA SER A 93 -20.14 1.39 -29.53
C SER A 93 -20.26 2.90 -29.82
N ALA A 94 -19.78 3.33 -30.99
CA ALA A 94 -19.74 4.75 -31.35
C ALA A 94 -21.14 5.41 -31.39
N ASP A 95 -22.18 4.64 -31.67
CA ASP A 95 -23.59 5.06 -31.65
C ASP A 95 -24.24 4.92 -30.27
N GLY A 96 -23.52 4.38 -29.27
CA GLY A 96 -24.00 4.18 -27.90
C GLY A 96 -25.06 3.08 -27.73
N THR A 97 -25.39 2.32 -28.77
CA THR A 97 -26.49 1.34 -28.74
C THR A 97 -26.08 0.02 -28.12
N THR A 98 -24.80 -0.33 -28.17
CA THR A 98 -24.26 -1.58 -27.67
C THR A 98 -23.14 -1.32 -26.68
N SER A 99 -23.07 -2.13 -25.62
CA SER A 99 -21.96 -2.09 -24.68
C SER A 99 -21.39 -3.46 -24.37
N ARG A 100 -20.16 -3.46 -23.89
CA ARG A 100 -19.49 -4.62 -23.29
C ARG A 100 -18.96 -4.25 -21.92
N GLN A 101 -19.08 -5.19 -21.01
CA GLN A 101 -18.48 -5.12 -19.69
C GLN A 101 -17.05 -5.62 -19.80
N ILE A 102 -16.13 -4.86 -19.21
CA ILE A 102 -14.74 -5.24 -19.00
C ILE A 102 -14.47 -5.19 -17.49
N ASP A 103 -14.22 -6.35 -16.90
CA ASP A 103 -13.94 -6.46 -15.47
C ASP A 103 -12.43 -6.44 -15.26
N PHE A 104 -11.92 -5.36 -14.68
CA PHE A 104 -10.52 -5.29 -14.24
C PHE A 104 -10.42 -5.82 -12.82
N ASP A 105 -9.60 -6.84 -12.63
CA ASP A 105 -9.41 -7.52 -11.34
C ASP A 105 -7.93 -7.87 -11.11
N PHE A 106 -7.58 -8.29 -9.90
CA PHE A 106 -6.22 -8.66 -9.56
C PHE A 106 -6.16 -9.73 -8.46
N ASN A 107 -5.02 -10.43 -8.44
CA ASN A 107 -4.55 -11.18 -7.28
C ASN A 107 -3.14 -10.69 -6.93
N PHE A 108 -2.75 -10.74 -5.67
CA PHE A 108 -1.37 -10.45 -5.27
C PHE A 108 -0.77 -11.57 -4.42
N ARG A 109 0.56 -11.62 -4.43
CA ARG A 109 1.40 -12.44 -3.55
C ARG A 109 2.58 -11.58 -3.11
N VAL A 110 3.37 -12.09 -2.18
CA VAL A 110 4.57 -11.38 -1.71
C VAL A 110 5.52 -10.98 -2.85
N SER A 111 5.54 -11.74 -3.95
CA SER A 111 6.43 -11.51 -5.09
C SER A 111 5.87 -10.62 -6.19
N GLY A 112 4.58 -10.21 -6.15
CA GLY A 112 4.00 -9.40 -7.22
C GLY A 112 2.49 -9.47 -7.34
N VAL A 113 1.98 -8.88 -8.42
CA VAL A 113 0.56 -8.76 -8.74
C VAL A 113 0.27 -9.46 -10.05
N THR A 114 -0.89 -10.09 -10.16
CA THR A 114 -1.42 -10.59 -11.43
C THR A 114 -2.71 -9.86 -11.73
N PHE A 115 -2.75 -9.16 -12.85
CA PHE A 115 -3.91 -8.42 -13.33
C PHE A 115 -4.73 -9.27 -14.30
N PHE A 116 -6.03 -9.03 -14.33
CA PHE A 116 -6.99 -9.73 -15.18
C PHE A 116 -7.90 -8.73 -15.89
N ALA A 117 -8.29 -9.06 -17.13
CA ALA A 117 -9.38 -8.39 -17.84
C ALA A 117 -10.43 -9.41 -18.28
N GLY A 118 -11.58 -9.41 -17.62
CA GLY A 118 -12.72 -10.29 -17.88
C GLY A 118 -13.92 -9.54 -18.46
N GLY A 119 -15.08 -10.20 -18.49
CA GLY A 119 -16.35 -9.58 -18.88
C GLY A 119 -16.98 -10.17 -20.14
N THR A 120 -17.89 -9.42 -20.75
CA THR A 120 -18.83 -9.88 -21.80
C THR A 120 -18.35 -9.68 -23.23
N PHE A 121 -17.17 -9.11 -23.44
CA PHE A 121 -16.57 -8.91 -24.76
C PHE A 121 -16.11 -10.23 -25.41
N ASN A 122 -15.97 -10.22 -26.74
CA ASN A 122 -15.48 -11.37 -27.48
C ASN A 122 -13.97 -11.58 -27.23
N LYS A 123 -13.61 -12.68 -26.54
CA LYS A 123 -12.20 -12.98 -26.17
C LYS A 123 -11.35 -13.47 -27.34
N ASP A 124 -11.96 -13.95 -28.42
CA ASP A 124 -11.24 -14.38 -29.62
C ASP A 124 -10.94 -13.22 -30.56
N ASN A 125 -11.90 -12.30 -30.67
CA ASN A 125 -11.80 -11.11 -31.52
C ASN A 125 -12.55 -9.95 -30.84
N PRO A 126 -11.91 -9.21 -29.92
CA PRO A 126 -12.55 -8.10 -29.22
C PRO A 126 -13.11 -7.05 -30.18
N GLU A 127 -14.28 -6.50 -29.83
CA GLU A 127 -14.91 -5.46 -30.63
C GLU A 127 -14.02 -4.22 -30.77
N SER A 128 -14.16 -3.46 -31.85
CA SER A 128 -13.30 -2.30 -32.15
C SER A 128 -13.35 -1.20 -31.08
N TYR A 129 -14.45 -1.08 -30.34
CA TYR A 129 -14.61 -0.16 -29.21
C TYR A 129 -14.15 -0.76 -27.87
N VAL A 130 -13.86 -2.06 -27.82
CA VAL A 130 -13.30 -2.75 -26.65
C VAL A 130 -11.79 -2.87 -26.75
N ALA A 131 -11.25 -3.19 -27.94
CA ALA A 131 -9.82 -3.44 -28.13
C ALA A 131 -8.92 -2.34 -27.56
N PRO A 132 -9.20 -1.03 -27.73
CA PRO A 132 -8.39 0.04 -27.14
C PRO A 132 -8.40 0.05 -25.61
N VAL A 133 -9.51 -0.35 -24.98
CA VAL A 133 -9.67 -0.39 -23.51
C VAL A 133 -8.81 -1.48 -22.88
N LEU A 134 -8.43 -2.50 -23.65
CA LEU A 134 -7.58 -3.60 -23.18
C LEU A 134 -6.08 -3.29 -23.31
N GLN A 135 -5.70 -2.19 -23.96
CA GLN A 135 -4.30 -1.84 -24.21
C GLN A 135 -3.80 -0.77 -23.25
N ASN A 136 -2.50 -0.83 -22.93
CA ASN A 136 -1.76 0.20 -22.20
C ASN A 136 -2.45 0.67 -20.90
N GLN A 137 -3.03 -0.29 -20.18
CA GLN A 137 -3.70 -0.05 -18.91
C GLN A 137 -2.64 0.18 -17.83
N ARG A 138 -2.72 1.34 -17.19
CA ARG A 138 -1.76 1.75 -16.16
C ARG A 138 -2.32 1.47 -14.78
N PHE A 139 -1.52 0.79 -13.97
CA PHE A 139 -1.91 0.39 -12.61
C PHE A 139 -0.88 0.89 -11.60
N ARG A 140 -1.36 1.30 -10.43
CA ARG A 140 -0.56 1.54 -9.23
C ARG A 140 -0.92 0.52 -8.16
N ALA A 141 0.09 -0.16 -7.64
CA ALA A 141 -0.04 -1.01 -6.46
C ALA A 141 0.48 -0.25 -5.24
N VAL A 142 -0.40 -0.02 -4.26
CA VAL A 142 -0.03 0.56 -2.96
C VAL A 142 0.15 -0.56 -1.95
N ILE A 143 1.35 -0.69 -1.38
CA ILE A 143 1.74 -1.74 -0.44
C ILE A 143 1.65 -1.19 0.98
N VAL A 144 0.62 -1.59 1.71
CA VAL A 144 0.33 -1.09 3.05
C VAL A 144 0.78 -2.10 4.11
N PRO A 145 1.58 -1.68 5.11
CA PRO A 145 1.98 -2.58 6.19
C PRO A 145 0.79 -3.21 6.91
N GLY A 146 0.80 -4.53 7.08
CA GLY A 146 -0.32 -5.27 7.68
C GLY A 146 -0.67 -4.84 9.10
N ASN A 147 0.35 -4.46 9.88
CA ASN A 147 0.25 -4.01 11.26
C ASN A 147 -0.38 -2.61 11.41
N MET A 148 -0.46 -1.82 10.34
CA MET A 148 -1.08 -0.48 10.38
C MET A 148 -2.60 -0.52 10.44
N SER A 149 -3.22 -1.66 10.12
CA SER A 149 -4.65 -1.89 10.41
C SER A 149 -4.93 -2.04 11.91
N ALA A 150 -3.94 -2.50 12.70
CA ALA A 150 -4.07 -2.75 14.13
C ALA A 150 -3.64 -1.56 15.01
N SER A 151 -2.67 -0.75 14.57
CA SER A 151 -2.22 0.41 15.35
C SER A 151 -3.18 1.60 15.30
N ALA A 152 -4.01 1.69 14.25
CA ALA A 152 -5.14 2.64 14.21
C ALA A 152 -6.32 2.22 15.10
N GLN A 153 -6.32 0.99 15.65
CA GLN A 153 -7.34 0.45 16.57
C GLN A 153 -6.97 0.60 18.05
N ALA A 154 -5.89 1.33 18.38
CA ALA A 154 -5.42 1.49 19.76
C ALA A 154 -5.76 2.85 20.40
N SER A 155 -6.61 3.68 19.79
CA SER A 155 -7.15 4.88 20.42
C SER A 155 -8.68 4.88 20.36
N THR A 156 -9.29 4.71 21.54
CA THR A 156 -10.74 4.70 21.84
C THR A 156 -11.37 3.31 21.92
N LYS A 157 -11.33 2.72 23.12
CA LYS A 157 -12.33 1.74 23.59
C LYS A 157 -13.73 2.33 23.33
N GLY A 158 -14.41 1.92 22.27
CA GLY A 158 -15.81 2.30 22.04
C GLY A 158 -16.30 2.31 20.59
N ASN A 159 -15.44 2.42 19.58
CA ASN A 159 -15.88 2.47 18.19
C ASN A 159 -15.21 1.36 17.36
N ILE A 160 -15.97 0.32 17.05
CA ILE A 160 -15.62 -0.62 15.99
C ILE A 160 -15.76 0.14 14.65
N GLY A 161 -14.66 0.24 13.88
CA GLY A 161 -14.79 0.08 12.43
C GLY A 161 -14.62 1.28 11.50
N THR A 162 -13.61 2.13 11.66
CA THR A 162 -13.14 2.94 10.51
C THR A 162 -11.61 2.92 10.43
N SER A 163 -11.09 2.37 9.33
CA SER A 163 -9.71 2.66 8.90
C SER A 163 -9.54 4.19 8.87
N PRO A 164 -8.42 4.75 9.36
CA PRO A 164 -8.19 6.20 9.31
C PRO A 164 -8.04 6.73 7.86
N VAL A 165 -7.92 5.81 6.89
CA VAL A 165 -7.73 6.11 5.46
C VAL A 165 -8.89 5.54 4.64
N ASN A 166 -9.44 6.37 3.76
CA ASN A 166 -10.36 5.94 2.70
C ASN A 166 -9.57 5.40 1.51
N TYR A 167 -9.40 4.09 1.43
CA TYR A 167 -8.68 3.44 0.32
C TYR A 167 -9.42 3.50 -1.03
N GLN A 168 -10.69 3.91 -1.08
CA GLN A 168 -11.36 4.16 -2.36
C GLN A 168 -10.81 5.41 -3.06
N ASP A 169 -10.22 6.35 -2.30
CA ASP A 169 -9.65 7.59 -2.81
C ASP A 169 -8.12 7.53 -2.75
N TYR A 170 -7.50 7.41 -3.92
CA TYR A 170 -6.05 7.39 -4.06
C TYR A 170 -5.38 8.63 -3.45
N ASN A 171 -6.01 9.81 -3.54
CA ASN A 171 -5.43 11.05 -3.00
C ASN A 171 -5.42 11.03 -1.47
N ALA A 172 -6.43 10.42 -0.83
CA ALA A 172 -6.45 10.23 0.61
C ALA A 172 -5.32 9.31 1.07
N VAL A 173 -5.04 8.24 0.32
CA VAL A 173 -3.93 7.31 0.57
C VAL A 173 -2.58 8.00 0.40
N VAL A 174 -2.38 8.70 -0.72
CA VAL A 174 -1.15 9.48 -0.99
C VAL A 174 -0.86 10.47 0.13
N LYS A 175 -1.89 11.21 0.57
CA LYS A 175 -1.76 12.18 1.65
C LYS A 175 -1.40 11.52 2.99
N TYR A 176 -2.08 10.43 3.35
CA TYR A 176 -1.90 9.77 4.63
C TYR A 176 -0.50 9.19 4.78
N TYR A 177 0.00 8.53 3.73
CA TYR A 177 1.31 7.90 3.75
C TYR A 177 2.44 8.79 3.21
N ASN A 178 2.15 10.05 2.88
CA ASN A 178 3.12 11.00 2.34
C ASN A 178 3.86 10.47 1.09
N ILE A 179 3.12 9.82 0.19
CA ILE A 179 3.64 9.31 -1.08
C ILE A 179 3.99 10.49 -1.97
N LYS A 180 5.20 10.50 -2.55
CA LYS A 180 5.59 11.47 -3.59
C LYS A 180 5.65 10.75 -4.93
N GLU A 181 5.26 11.44 -6.00
CA GLU A 181 5.35 10.91 -7.36
C GLU A 181 6.78 10.50 -7.74
N SER A 182 7.80 11.20 -7.21
CA SER A 182 9.22 10.85 -7.38
C SER A 182 9.62 9.51 -6.80
N ASP A 183 8.84 9.02 -5.83
CA ASP A 183 9.15 7.82 -5.05
C ASP A 183 8.39 6.60 -5.63
N ILE A 184 7.55 6.82 -6.65
CA ILE A 184 6.81 5.75 -7.33
C ILE A 184 7.77 4.94 -8.20
N GLN A 185 7.84 3.65 -7.93
CA GLN A 185 8.73 2.74 -8.63
C GLN A 185 8.06 2.18 -9.89
N ILE A 186 8.62 2.48 -11.06
CA ILE A 186 8.12 1.94 -12.33
C ILE A 186 8.63 0.51 -12.54
N LEU A 187 7.70 -0.43 -12.70
CA LEU A 187 7.97 -1.82 -13.06
C LEU A 187 7.91 -1.97 -14.59
N LYS A 188 8.92 -2.63 -15.16
CA LYS A 188 9.04 -2.89 -16.59
C LYS A 188 8.62 -4.32 -16.93
#